data_AF-A0A381IEW0-F1
#
_entry.id   AF-A0A381IEW0-F1
#
_cell.length_a   1.000
_cell.length_b   1.000
_cell.length_c   1.000
_cell.angle_alpha   90.00
_cell.angle_beta   90.00
_cell.angle_gamma   90.00
#
_symmetry.space_group_name_H-M   'P 1'
#
loop_
_entity.id
_entity.type
_entity.pdbx_description
1 polymer ?
#
loop_
_entity_poly.entity_id
_entity_poly.type
_entity_poly.pdbx_seq_one_letter_code
_entity_poly.pdbx_strand_id
1 'polypeptide(L)'
;MYPVYGGFWGFDPTMVVLIPAILLTIYAQFKVSSTTNKYLRVNTRRGYTGEQTARRVLDSNGLYDVKIEMVRGHLSDHYDPRRKAVRLSEDVYYGTSITSVAVAAHECGHAIQTC
;
A
#
# COMPACT_ATOMS: atom_id res chain seq x y z
N MET A 1 -7.28 -5.80 -42.82
CA MET A 1 -7.47 -4.46 -43.44
C MET A 1 -8.75 -3.87 -42.85
N TYR A 2 -8.68 -3.21 -41.69
CA TYR A 2 -9.84 -2.56 -41.08
C TYR A 2 -9.98 -1.16 -41.68
N PRO A 3 -11.19 -0.73 -42.11
CA PRO A 3 -11.35 0.59 -42.70
C PRO A 3 -11.19 1.65 -41.62
N VAL A 4 -10.26 2.57 -41.90
CA VAL A 4 -9.93 3.73 -41.10
C VAL A 4 -11.02 4.77 -41.38
N TYR A 5 -11.96 4.96 -40.46
CA TYR A 5 -12.86 6.11 -40.50
C TYR A 5 -12.12 7.34 -39.99
N GLY A 6 -11.67 8.16 -40.94
CA GLY A 6 -11.14 9.48 -40.68
C GLY A 6 -12.24 10.45 -40.25
N GLY A 7 -12.07 11.03 -39.06
CA GLY A 7 -12.10 12.47 -38.85
C GLY A 7 -13.44 13.20 -38.73
N PHE A 8 -13.66 13.74 -37.52
CA PHE A 8 -14.07 15.12 -37.27
C PHE A 8 -15.35 15.63 -37.96
N TRP A 9 -16.54 15.34 -37.40
CA TRP A 9 -17.66 16.30 -37.20
C TRP A 9 -18.95 15.56 -36.79
N GLY A 10 -19.21 15.43 -35.49
CA GLY A 10 -20.47 14.91 -35.01
C GLY A 10 -20.39 14.60 -33.53
N PHE A 11 -21.29 15.19 -32.76
CA PHE A 11 -21.43 14.92 -31.34
C PHE A 11 -21.83 13.44 -31.16
N ASP A 12 -20.86 12.55 -30.99
CA ASP A 12 -21.12 11.14 -30.68
C ASP A 12 -21.85 11.07 -29.32
N PRO A 13 -23.08 10.54 -29.22
CA PRO A 13 -23.86 10.52 -27.98
C PRO A 13 -23.14 9.82 -26.82
N THR A 14 -22.17 8.97 -27.13
CA THR A 14 -21.27 8.31 -26.18
C THR A 14 -20.39 9.29 -25.41
N MET A 15 -20.02 10.43 -26.00
CA MET A 15 -19.19 11.46 -25.34
C MET A 15 -19.91 12.13 -24.18
N VAL A 16 -21.24 12.27 -24.24
CA VAL A 16 -22.06 12.83 -23.15
C VAL A 16 -22.00 11.96 -21.90
N VAL A 17 -21.81 10.63 -22.06
CA VAL A 17 -21.62 9.69 -20.94
C VAL A 17 -20.14 9.57 -20.57
N LEU A 18 -19.24 9.62 -21.55
CA LEU A 18 -17.81 9.42 -21.36
C LEU A 18 -17.16 10.58 -20.57
N ILE A 19 -17.53 11.82 -20.87
CA ILE A 19 -16.97 13.03 -20.22
C ILE A 19 -17.21 13.01 -18.70
N PRO A 20 -18.45 12.84 -18.18
CA PRO A 20 -18.66 12.77 -16.73
C PRO A 20 -18.03 11.52 -16.11
N ALA A 21 -17.96 10.38 -16.81
CA ALA A 21 -17.29 9.19 -16.32
C ALA A 21 -15.78 9.44 -16.12
N ILE A 22 -15.11 10.05 -17.10
CA ILE A 22 -13.69 10.41 -17.00
C ILE A 22 -13.46 11.39 -15.85
N LEU A 23 -14.30 12.43 -15.73
CA LEU A 23 -14.19 13.41 -14.65
C LEU A 23 -14.34 12.78 -13.26
N LEU A 24 -15.29 11.85 -13.10
CA LEU A 24 -15.51 11.12 -11.85
C LEU A 24 -14.31 10.21 -11.54
N THR A 25 -13.74 9.56 -12.56
CA THR A 25 -12.57 8.69 -12.41
C THR A 25 -11.33 9.48 -11.98
N ILE A 26 -11.09 10.62 -12.63
CA ILE A 26 -10.01 11.54 -12.27
C ILE A 26 -10.20 12.07 -10.84
N TYR A 27 -11.42 12.46 -10.47
CA TYR A 27 -11.73 12.91 -9.11
C TYR A 27 -11.49 11.81 -8.07
N ALA A 28 -11.93 10.58 -8.33
CA ALA A 28 -11.68 9.44 -7.44
C ALA A 28 -10.17 9.17 -7.29
N GLN A 29 -9.43 9.21 -8.39
CA GLN A 29 -7.98 9.00 -8.40
C GLN A 29 -7.24 10.10 -7.64
N PHE A 30 -7.65 11.36 -7.79
CA PHE A 30 -7.14 12.48 -6.99
C PHE A 30 -7.51 12.36 -5.52
N LYS A 31 -8.73 11.94 -5.19
CA LYS A 31 -9.17 11.77 -3.80
C LYS A 31 -8.38 10.67 -3.11
N VAL A 32 -8.22 9.52 -3.75
CA VAL A 32 -7.41 8.41 -3.23
C VAL A 32 -5.95 8.85 -3.10
N SER A 33 -5.37 9.46 -4.13
CA SER A 33 -3.98 9.95 -4.09
C SER A 33 -3.79 11.02 -3.01
N SER A 34 -4.71 11.97 -2.85
CA SER A 34 -4.67 13.04 -1.85
C SER A 34 -4.83 12.50 -0.43
N THR A 35 -5.76 11.56 -0.22
CA THR A 35 -5.92 10.85 1.05
C THR A 35 -4.64 10.09 1.38
N THR A 36 -4.11 9.29 0.46
CA THR A 36 -2.85 8.57 0.62
C THR A 36 -1.67 9.51 0.90
N ASN A 37 -1.54 10.64 0.19
CA ASN A 37 -0.48 11.63 0.40
C ASN A 37 -0.61 12.37 1.74
N LYS A 38 -1.84 12.65 2.17
CA LYS A 38 -2.15 13.23 3.48
C LYS A 38 -1.77 12.27 4.61
N TYR A 39 -1.90 10.97 4.39
CA TYR A 39 -1.44 9.96 5.33
C TYR A 39 0.04 9.58 5.17
N LEU A 40 0.71 9.93 4.06
CA LEU A 40 2.15 9.76 3.79
C LEU A 40 3.07 10.85 4.39
N ARG A 41 2.51 11.95 4.90
CA ARG A 41 3.30 13.06 5.50
C ARG A 41 3.14 13.24 7.01
N VAL A 42 2.27 12.45 7.66
CA VAL A 42 2.06 12.50 9.11
C VAL A 42 2.96 11.46 9.76
N ASN A 43 4.17 11.86 10.18
CA ASN A 43 4.91 11.09 11.20
C ASN A 43 3.89 10.59 12.22
N THR A 44 3.81 9.28 12.46
CA THR A 44 2.75 8.73 13.32
C THR A 44 2.74 9.58 14.59
N ARG A 45 1.57 10.09 15.02
CA ARG A 45 1.48 11.00 16.20
C ARG A 45 2.11 10.42 17.48
N ARG A 46 2.52 9.14 17.46
CA ARG A 46 3.17 8.38 18.52
C ARG A 46 4.63 7.97 18.24
N GLY A 47 5.17 8.18 17.04
CA GLY A 47 6.56 7.84 16.69
C GLY A 47 6.86 6.34 16.65
N TYR A 48 5.89 5.51 16.26
CA TYR A 48 6.09 4.06 16.22
C TYR A 48 7.03 3.66 15.09
N THR A 49 7.94 2.73 15.38
CA THR A 49 8.81 2.11 14.38
C THR A 49 8.06 1.07 13.54
N GLY A 50 8.64 0.62 12.44
CA GLY A 50 8.10 -0.48 11.65
C GLY A 50 7.95 -1.76 12.48
N GLU A 51 8.90 -2.08 13.35
CA GLU A 51 8.78 -3.23 14.27
C GLU A 51 7.59 -3.10 15.24
N GLN A 52 7.43 -1.95 15.89
CA GLN A 52 6.31 -1.71 16.81
C GLN A 52 4.97 -1.80 16.10
N THR A 53 4.92 -1.32 14.86
CA THR A 53 3.74 -1.42 14.01
C THR A 53 3.44 -2.89 13.69
N ALA A 54 4.44 -3.64 13.21
CA ALA A 54 4.29 -5.05 12.90
C ALA A 54 3.82 -5.85 14.12
N ARG A 55 4.41 -5.62 15.30
CA ARG A 55 4.04 -6.32 16.53
C ARG A 55 2.58 -6.06 16.89
N ARG A 56 2.16 -4.79 16.84
CA ARG A 56 0.78 -4.41 17.19
C ARG A 56 -0.25 -4.98 16.21
N VAL A 57 0.07 -5.03 14.91
CA VAL A 57 -0.80 -5.62 13.89
C VAL A 57 -0.93 -7.13 14.09
N LEU A 58 0.18 -7.84 14.29
CA LEU A 58 0.16 -9.28 14.54
C LEU A 58 -0.59 -9.60 15.85
N ASP A 59 -0.34 -8.86 16.93
CA ASP A 59 -1.04 -9.02 18.22
C ASP A 59 -2.54 -8.79 18.10
N SER A 60 -2.97 -7.79 17.33
CA SER A 60 -4.40 -7.52 17.11
C SER A 60 -5.11 -8.62 16.32
N ASN A 61 -4.36 -9.44 15.59
CA ASN A 61 -4.87 -10.59 14.83
C ASN A 61 -4.59 -11.94 15.53
N GLY A 62 -4.15 -11.93 16.79
CA GLY A 62 -3.90 -13.15 17.57
C GLY A 62 -2.61 -13.90 17.20
N LEU A 63 -1.75 -13.30 16.38
CA LEU A 63 -0.52 -13.91 15.85
C LEU A 63 0.69 -13.64 16.76
N TYR A 64 0.62 -14.10 17.99
CA TYR A 64 1.68 -13.93 19.01
C TYR A 64 2.91 -14.80 18.74
N ASP A 65 2.76 -15.88 17.97
CA ASP A 65 3.83 -16.82 17.62
C ASP A 65 4.67 -16.35 16.42
N VAL A 66 4.20 -15.36 15.66
CA VAL A 66 4.94 -14.78 14.55
C VAL A 66 6.01 -13.83 15.08
N LYS A 67 7.28 -14.15 14.81
CA LYS A 67 8.43 -13.35 15.22
C LYS A 67 8.68 -12.18 14.26
N ILE A 68 9.30 -11.12 14.75
CA ILE A 68 9.74 -10.00 13.92
C ILE A 68 11.27 -9.99 13.99
N GLU A 69 11.92 -10.07 12.84
CA GLU A 69 13.37 -10.16 12.72
C GLU A 69 13.89 -9.01 11.87
N MET A 70 15.00 -8.42 12.27
CA MET A 70 15.70 -7.45 11.44
C MET A 70 16.63 -8.19 10.47
N VAL A 71 16.58 -7.82 9.19
CA VAL A 71 17.53 -8.28 8.18
C VAL A 71 18.40 -7.14 7.68
N ARG A 72 19.66 -7.48 7.38
CA ARG A 72 20.59 -6.55 6.74
C ARG A 72 20.26 -6.44 5.26
N GLY A 73 20.24 -5.20 4.76
CA GLY A 73 19.93 -4.89 3.37
C GLY A 73 18.81 -3.86 3.25
N HIS A 74 18.73 -3.20 2.10
CA HIS A 74 17.63 -2.29 1.76
C HIS A 74 16.55 -3.11 1.02
N LEU A 75 15.27 -2.81 1.26
CA LEU A 75 14.12 -3.42 0.53
C LEU A 75 14.11 -4.95 0.55
N SER A 76 14.60 -5.54 1.65
CA SER A 76 14.68 -7.00 1.83
C SER A 76 13.56 -7.54 2.73
N ASP A 77 12.51 -6.73 2.92
CA ASP A 77 11.36 -7.01 3.76
C ASP A 77 10.54 -8.17 3.17
N HIS A 78 10.27 -9.21 3.97
CA HIS A 78 9.44 -10.34 3.56
C HIS A 78 8.92 -11.14 4.77
N TYR A 79 7.77 -11.78 4.61
CA TYR A 79 7.30 -12.82 5.51
C TYR A 79 7.86 -14.22 5.16
N ASP A 80 8.34 -14.96 6.16
CA ASP A 80 8.77 -16.37 6.07
C ASP A 80 7.73 -17.29 6.74
N PRO A 81 6.88 -17.98 5.97
CA PRO A 81 5.82 -18.84 6.50
C PRO A 81 6.35 -20.11 7.19
N ARG A 82 7.55 -20.58 6.82
CA ARG A 82 8.13 -21.80 7.40
C ARG A 82 8.62 -21.55 8.81
N ARG A 83 9.20 -20.37 9.04
CA ARG A 83 9.71 -19.94 10.36
C ARG A 83 8.71 -19.09 11.13
N LYS A 84 7.57 -18.76 10.54
CA LYS A 84 6.58 -17.81 11.07
C LYS A 84 7.28 -16.52 11.53
N ALA A 85 8.02 -15.89 10.63
CA ALA A 85 8.79 -14.70 10.95
C ALA A 85 8.59 -13.62 9.89
N VAL A 86 8.26 -12.41 10.31
CA VAL A 86 8.27 -11.20 9.48
C VAL A 86 9.67 -10.61 9.54
N ARG A 87 10.37 -10.57 8.40
CA ARG A 87 11.69 -9.97 8.30
C ARG A 87 11.56 -8.57 7.74
N LEU A 88 12.11 -7.59 8.44
CA LEU A 88 12.13 -6.19 8.03
C LEU A 88 13.57 -5.74 7.83
N SER A 89 13.83 -4.99 6.76
CA SER A 89 15.08 -4.28 6.52
C SER A 89 15.36 -3.30 7.66
N GLU A 90 16.64 -3.01 7.91
CA GLU A 90 17.06 -2.13 9.01
C GLU A 90 16.35 -0.76 8.97
N ASP A 91 16.20 -0.18 7.77
CA ASP A 91 15.54 1.11 7.55
C ASP A 91 14.04 1.07 7.83
N VAL A 92 13.39 -0.08 7.64
CA VAL A 92 11.98 -0.28 7.94
C VAL A 92 11.79 -0.63 9.41
N TYR A 93 12.64 -1.51 9.95
CA TYR A 93 12.59 -1.98 11.33
C TYR A 93 12.70 -0.83 12.32
N TYR A 94 13.69 0.05 12.15
CA TYR A 94 13.90 1.23 13.01
C TYR A 94 13.19 2.49 12.49
N GLY A 95 12.82 2.52 11.22
CA GLY A 95 12.19 3.69 10.62
C GLY A 95 10.82 3.98 11.22
N THR A 96 10.60 5.25 11.55
CA THR A 96 9.31 5.79 12.02
C THR A 96 8.52 6.46 10.90
N SER A 97 9.07 6.41 9.68
CA SER A 97 8.44 6.96 8.49
C SER A 97 7.17 6.18 8.15
N ILE A 98 6.23 6.83 7.48
CA ILE A 98 5.01 6.14 7.04
C ILE A 98 5.32 5.05 6.03
N THR A 99 6.37 5.20 5.23
CA THR A 99 6.86 4.14 4.34
C THR A 99 7.25 2.91 5.16
N SER A 100 8.03 3.09 6.23
CA SER A 100 8.44 2.00 7.14
C SER A 100 7.22 1.32 7.78
N VAL A 101 6.26 2.11 8.28
CA VAL A 101 5.01 1.60 8.88
C VAL A 101 4.16 0.84 7.84
N ALA A 102 4.06 1.36 6.62
CA ALA A 102 3.27 0.76 5.55
C ALA A 102 3.87 -0.56 5.05
N VAL A 103 5.20 -0.62 4.87
CA VAL A 103 5.90 -1.87 4.50
C VAL A 103 5.75 -2.92 5.59
N ALA A 104 5.97 -2.54 6.85
CA ALA A 104 5.78 -3.46 7.98
C ALA A 104 4.34 -4.01 8.05
N ALA A 105 3.33 -3.15 7.85
CA ALA A 105 1.94 -3.57 7.81
C ALA A 105 1.63 -4.47 6.59
N HIS A 106 2.21 -4.18 5.43
CA HIS A 106 2.07 -5.00 4.21
C HIS A 106 2.58 -6.43 4.43
N GLU A 107 3.78 -6.57 5.01
CA GLU A 107 4.37 -7.89 5.30
C GLU A 107 3.61 -8.65 6.39
N CYS A 108 3.07 -7.95 7.40
CA CYS A 108 2.16 -8.56 8.36
C CYS A 108 0.86 -9.04 7.69
N GLY A 109 0.41 -8.37 6.63
CA GLY A 109 -0.73 -8.81 5.82
C GLY A 109 -0.49 -10.18 5.19
N HIS A 110 0.72 -10.44 4.67
CA HIS A 110 1.11 -11.77 4.19
C HIS A 110 1.10 -12.81 5.31
N ALA A 111 1.54 -12.44 6.52
CA ALA A 111 1.46 -13.32 7.68
C ALA A 111 0.01 -13.68 8.07
N ILE A 112 -0.91 -12.71 8.04
CA ILE A 112 -2.32 -12.91 8.37
C ILE A 112 -3.05 -13.75 7.31
N GLN A 113 -2.81 -13.47 6.02
CA GLN A 113 -3.49 -14.18 4.92
C GLN A 113 -3.02 -15.62 4.75
N THR A 114 -1.83 -15.96 5.25
CA THR A 114 -1.26 -17.31 5.17
C THR A 114 -1.66 -18.18 6.37
N CYS A 115 -2.50 -17.67 7.27
CA CYS A 115 -3.06 -18.41 8.41
C CYS A 115 -4.34 -19.18 8.06
#